data_AF-A0A920DZ15-F1
#
_entry.id   AF-A0A920DZ15-F1
#
_cell.length_a   1.000
_cell.length_b   1.000
_cell.length_c   1.000
_cell.angle_alpha   90.00
_cell.angle_beta   90.00
_cell.angle_gamma   90.00
#
_symmetry.space_group_name_H-M   'P 1'
#
loop_
_entity.id
_entity.type
_entity.pdbx_description
1 polymer ?
#
loop_
_entity_poly.entity_id
_entity_poly.type
_entity_poly.pdbx_seq_one_letter_code
_entity_poly.pdbx_strand_id
1 'polypeptide(L)'
;MEDNPKNLIRYKIRNFLFDYLRKKDYIINNYSGDTNLRHFFNGIKPVDIQEGLIRVGGSNDGGYLIPNILEGIKYCFSPGIAENANFEKELSDKYNIKSFMLDLSVDNPPVEDDSFEFLKKNLNVYNNKENITFEDWFMEAVGQKVVKLYYKWT
;
A
#
# COMPACT_ATOMS: atom_id res chain seq x y z
N MET A 1 -19.13 21.01 -11.90
CA MET A 1 -20.29 20.16 -11.61
C MET A 1 -21.27 21.02 -10.83
N GLU A 2 -22.34 21.48 -11.48
CA GLU A 2 -23.35 22.33 -10.83
C GLU A 2 -24.14 21.52 -9.80
N ASP A 3 -24.13 21.98 -8.55
CA ASP A 3 -24.99 21.46 -7.49
C ASP A 3 -26.46 21.79 -7.84
N ASN A 4 -27.18 20.76 -8.28
CA ASN A 4 -28.60 20.86 -8.62
C ASN A 4 -29.39 21.23 -7.35
N PRO A 5 -30.22 22.29 -7.33
CA PRO A 5 -30.90 22.74 -6.12
C PRO A 5 -31.72 21.61 -5.48
N LYS A 6 -31.41 21.31 -4.21
CA LYS A 6 -32.13 20.28 -3.43
C LYS A 6 -33.61 20.61 -3.45
N ASN A 7 -34.42 19.73 -4.04
CA ASN A 7 -35.87 19.85 -4.04
C ASN A 7 -36.36 20.02 -2.58
N LEU A 8 -36.84 21.22 -2.25
CA LEU A 8 -37.11 21.67 -0.88
C LEU A 8 -38.19 20.81 -0.21
N ILE A 9 -39.14 20.30 -0.99
CA ILE A 9 -40.20 19.41 -0.53
C ILE A 9 -39.61 18.04 -0.15
N ARG A 10 -38.78 17.46 -1.03
CA ARG A 10 -38.09 16.19 -0.75
C ARG A 10 -37.21 16.26 0.49
N TYR A 11 -36.52 17.39 0.69
CA TYR A 11 -35.69 17.63 1.87
C TYR A 11 -36.51 17.67 3.17
N LYS A 12 -37.64 18.41 3.17
CA LYS A 12 -38.54 18.49 4.32
C LYS A 12 -39.16 17.13 4.68
N ILE A 13 -39.62 16.38 3.68
CA ILE A 13 -40.19 15.03 3.87
C ILE A 13 -39.15 14.09 4.47
N ARG A 14 -37.93 14.08 3.90
CA ARG A 14 -36.83 13.23 4.40
C ARG A 14 -36.51 13.53 5.86
N ASN A 15 -36.36 14.79 6.22
CA ASN A 15 -36.00 15.18 7.59
C ASN A 15 -37.12 14.82 8.59
N PHE A 16 -38.39 15.07 8.25
CA PHE A 16 -39.52 14.67 9.10
C PHE A 16 -39.54 13.14 9.33
N LEU A 17 -39.32 12.36 8.28
CA LEU A 17 -39.27 10.89 8.37
C LEU A 17 -38.08 10.43 9.25
N PHE A 18 -36.92 11.06 9.08
CA PHE A 18 -35.71 10.71 9.82
C PHE A 18 -35.86 11.04 11.31
N ASP A 19 -36.48 12.17 11.64
CA ASP A 19 -36.75 12.58 13.03
C ASP A 19 -37.78 11.67 13.70
N TYR A 20 -38.82 11.24 12.98
CA TYR A 20 -39.81 10.29 13.47
C TYR A 20 -39.18 8.92 13.80
N LEU A 21 -38.34 8.41 12.89
CA LEU A 21 -37.68 7.13 13.04
C LEU A 21 -36.62 7.16 14.16
N ARG A 22 -35.86 8.24 14.30
CA ARG A 22 -34.92 8.45 15.42
C ARG A 22 -35.61 8.46 16.78
N LYS A 23 -36.79 9.06 16.89
CA LYS A 23 -37.62 9.03 18.13
C LYS A 23 -38.12 7.63 18.51
N LYS A 24 -38.01 6.66 17.59
CA LYS A 24 -38.34 5.25 17.80
C LYS A 24 -37.09 4.37 17.88
N ASP A 25 -35.93 4.96 18.17
CA ASP A 25 -34.62 4.30 18.30
C ASP A 25 -34.12 3.61 17.02
N TYR A 26 -34.62 4.00 15.84
CA TYR A 26 -34.05 3.55 14.56
C TYR A 26 -32.86 4.42 14.14
N ILE A 27 -31.75 3.77 13.76
CA ILE A 27 -30.57 4.41 13.19
C ILE A 27 -30.70 4.40 11.66
N ILE A 28 -30.65 5.58 11.04
CA ILE A 28 -30.68 5.74 9.59
C ILE A 28 -29.31 6.18 9.12
N ASN A 29 -28.66 5.34 8.33
CA ASN A 29 -27.39 5.63 7.69
C ASN A 29 -27.56 5.60 6.17
N ASN A 30 -26.71 6.36 5.47
CA ASN A 30 -26.54 6.16 4.04
C ASN A 30 -25.93 4.78 3.82
N TYR A 31 -26.48 4.01 2.88
CA TYR A 31 -25.90 2.74 2.44
C TYR A 31 -25.58 2.82 0.95
N SER A 32 -24.48 2.18 0.56
CA SER A 32 -24.21 1.91 -0.85
C SER A 32 -25.09 0.74 -1.29
N GLY A 33 -25.82 0.91 -2.39
CA GLY A 33 -26.60 -0.18 -2.97
C GLY A 33 -25.70 -1.33 -3.41
N ASP A 34 -26.23 -2.56 -3.37
CA ASP A 34 -25.53 -3.80 -3.76
C ASP A 34 -24.84 -3.69 -5.12
N THR A 35 -25.51 -3.10 -6.11
CA THR A 35 -24.94 -2.87 -7.45
C THR A 35 -23.67 -2.03 -7.42
N ASN A 36 -23.65 -0.94 -6.65
CA ASN A 36 -22.47 -0.07 -6.54
C ASN A 36 -21.32 -0.78 -5.83
N LEU A 37 -21.63 -1.57 -4.79
CA LEU A 37 -20.63 -2.39 -4.10
C LEU A 37 -20.05 -3.44 -5.04
N ARG A 38 -20.88 -4.15 -5.81
CA ARG A 38 -20.42 -5.13 -6.80
C ARG A 38 -19.54 -4.50 -7.87
N HIS A 39 -19.93 -3.35 -8.42
CA HIS A 39 -19.10 -2.65 -9.39
C HIS A 39 -17.76 -2.23 -8.79
N PHE A 40 -17.76 -1.70 -7.57
CA PHE A 40 -16.55 -1.33 -6.86
C PHE A 40 -15.63 -2.54 -6.65
N PHE A 41 -16.14 -3.63 -6.06
CA PHE A 41 -15.35 -4.84 -5.81
C PHE A 41 -14.86 -5.49 -7.11
N ASN A 42 -15.65 -5.47 -8.17
CA ASN A 42 -15.20 -5.94 -9.49
C ASN A 42 -14.09 -5.06 -10.09
N GLY A 43 -14.03 -3.78 -9.74
CA GLY A 43 -12.99 -2.86 -10.19
C GLY A 43 -11.69 -2.95 -9.39
N ILE A 44 -11.72 -3.41 -8.14
CA ILE A 44 -10.55 -3.51 -7.26
C ILE A 44 -10.06 -4.94 -7.02
N LYS A 45 -10.75 -5.96 -7.56
CA LYS A 45 -10.31 -7.35 -7.41
C LYS A 45 -8.93 -7.53 -8.07
N PRO A 46 -8.05 -8.38 -7.49
CA PRO A 46 -6.83 -8.78 -8.16
C PRO A 46 -7.13 -9.31 -9.57
N VAL A 47 -6.29 -8.92 -10.53
CA VAL A 47 -6.36 -9.41 -11.90
C VAL A 47 -5.35 -10.53 -12.04
N ASP A 48 -5.78 -11.66 -12.61
CA ASP A 48 -4.87 -12.74 -12.94
C ASP A 48 -3.87 -12.27 -14.00
N ILE A 49 -2.59 -12.57 -13.75
CA ILE A 49 -1.49 -12.33 -14.67
C ILE A 49 -0.89 -13.66 -15.11
N GLN A 50 -0.19 -13.68 -16.25
CA GLN A 50 0.36 -14.90 -16.83
C GLN A 50 1.31 -15.62 -15.89
N GLU A 51 2.10 -14.86 -15.13
CA GLU A 51 3.11 -15.34 -14.20
C GLU A 51 2.50 -15.89 -12.90
N GLY A 52 1.21 -15.66 -12.67
CA GLY A 52 0.54 -15.95 -11.41
C GLY A 52 0.94 -14.99 -10.28
N LEU A 53 0.14 -14.98 -9.22
CA LEU A 53 0.39 -14.18 -8.02
C LEU A 53 0.74 -15.09 -6.84
N ILE A 54 1.77 -14.72 -6.10
CA ILE A 54 2.12 -15.32 -4.80
C ILE A 54 1.90 -14.29 -3.71
N ARG A 55 1.54 -14.77 -2.51
CA ARG A 55 1.46 -13.93 -1.32
C ARG A 55 2.77 -14.04 -0.55
N VAL A 56 3.38 -12.90 -0.25
CA VAL A 56 4.63 -12.80 0.54
C VAL A 56 4.40 -11.83 1.68
N GLY A 57 4.90 -12.14 2.87
CA GLY A 57 4.79 -11.33 4.07
C GLY A 57 3.74 -11.82 5.06
N GLY A 58 3.44 -10.99 6.06
CA GLY A 58 2.65 -11.39 7.24
C GLY A 58 1.26 -11.92 6.89
N SER A 59 0.75 -12.92 7.62
CA SER A 59 -0.55 -13.57 7.34
C SER A 59 -1.75 -12.64 7.42
N ASN A 60 -1.61 -11.55 8.18
CA ASN A 60 -2.62 -10.51 8.34
C ASN A 60 -2.13 -9.25 7.62
N ASP A 61 -1.44 -8.37 8.35
CA ASP A 61 -0.85 -7.13 7.86
C ASP A 61 0.57 -7.32 7.33
N GLY A 62 1.00 -6.44 6.42
CA GLY A 62 2.32 -6.47 5.79
C GLY A 62 2.50 -7.63 4.80
N GLY A 63 1.42 -8.16 4.24
CA GLY A 63 1.45 -9.19 3.20
C GLY A 63 0.99 -8.64 1.85
N TYR A 64 1.76 -8.91 0.80
CA TYR A 64 1.51 -8.41 -0.55
C TYR A 64 1.27 -9.58 -1.52
N LEU A 65 0.35 -9.36 -2.48
CA LEU A 65 0.27 -10.20 -3.68
C LEU A 65 1.22 -9.62 -4.72
N ILE A 66 2.21 -10.41 -5.13
CA ILE A 66 3.21 -10.02 -6.12
C ILE A 66 3.32 -11.08 -7.22
N PRO A 67 3.78 -10.72 -8.43
CA PRO A 67 4.01 -11.69 -9.50
C PRO A 67 5.04 -12.74 -9.08
N ASN A 68 4.82 -14.00 -9.47
CA ASN A 68 5.75 -15.10 -9.19
C ASN A 68 6.99 -15.09 -10.11
N ILE A 69 7.75 -14.00 -10.06
CA ILE A 69 8.93 -13.73 -10.90
C ILE A 69 10.16 -13.37 -10.06
N LEU A 70 10.22 -13.87 -8.82
CA LEU A 70 11.30 -13.53 -7.89
C LEU A 70 12.65 -14.16 -8.27
N GLU A 71 12.67 -15.13 -9.18
CA GLU A 71 13.90 -15.76 -9.64
C GLU A 71 14.84 -14.73 -10.28
N GLY A 72 16.07 -14.64 -9.76
CA GLY A 72 17.08 -13.70 -10.23
C GLY A 72 16.94 -12.27 -9.72
N ILE A 73 15.86 -11.94 -8.98
CA ILE A 73 15.77 -10.71 -8.21
C ILE A 73 16.74 -10.82 -7.02
N LYS A 74 17.52 -9.76 -6.80
CA LYS A 74 18.56 -9.74 -5.76
C LYS A 74 18.28 -8.77 -4.63
N TYR A 75 17.55 -7.70 -4.95
CA TYR A 75 17.39 -6.55 -4.07
C TYR A 75 15.92 -6.15 -3.99
N CYS A 76 15.47 -5.88 -2.77
CA CYS A 76 14.23 -5.18 -2.49
C CYS A 76 14.57 -3.79 -1.94
N PHE A 77 13.88 -2.76 -2.42
CA PHE A 77 13.96 -1.41 -1.88
C PHE A 77 12.61 -1.11 -1.21
N SER A 78 12.59 -1.12 0.12
CA SER A 78 11.37 -0.99 0.92
C SER A 78 11.37 0.29 1.77
N PRO A 79 10.75 1.39 1.27
CA PRO A 79 10.54 2.60 2.06
C PRO A 79 9.26 2.53 2.90
N GLY A 80 9.32 3.02 4.14
CA GLY A 80 8.21 3.13 5.07
C GLY A 80 7.86 1.82 5.78
N ILE A 81 8.82 1.18 6.44
CA ILE A 81 8.66 -0.15 7.05
C ILE A 81 7.88 -0.13 8.38
N ALA A 82 7.81 1.01 9.06
CA ALA A 82 7.19 1.15 10.38
C ALA A 82 7.55 -0.01 11.33
N GLU A 83 6.54 -0.61 11.99
CA GLU A 83 6.69 -1.65 13.00
C GLU A 83 6.58 -3.09 12.43
N ASN A 84 6.56 -3.26 11.10
CA ASN A 84 6.41 -4.58 10.46
C ASN A 84 7.34 -4.77 9.25
N ALA A 85 8.21 -5.77 9.33
CA ALA A 85 9.13 -6.15 8.25
C ALA A 85 8.95 -7.61 7.78
N ASN A 86 7.75 -8.19 7.95
CA ASN A 86 7.50 -9.59 7.61
C ASN A 86 7.63 -9.86 6.11
N PHE A 87 7.31 -8.88 5.26
CA PHE A 87 7.49 -8.99 3.82
C PHE A 87 8.95 -9.16 3.45
N GLU A 88 9.80 -8.25 3.92
CA GLU A 88 11.24 -8.26 3.71
C GLU A 88 11.88 -9.51 4.31
N LYS A 89 11.38 -9.95 5.48
CA LYS A 89 11.87 -11.14 6.15
C LYS A 89 11.59 -12.40 5.34
N GLU A 90 10.38 -12.54 4.80
CA GLU A 90 10.06 -13.66 3.93
C GLU A 90 10.84 -13.62 2.60
N LEU A 91 11.10 -12.43 2.05
CA LEU A 91 11.98 -12.24 0.90
C LEU A 91 13.41 -12.73 1.17
N SER A 92 13.96 -12.40 2.34
CA SER A 92 15.26 -12.90 2.81
C SER A 92 15.23 -14.43 2.96
N ASP A 93 14.33 -14.95 3.80
CA ASP A 93 14.32 -16.36 4.23
C ASP A 93 14.04 -17.34 3.09
N LYS A 94 13.13 -17.00 2.16
CA LYS A 94 12.68 -17.93 1.11
C LYS A 94 13.33 -17.71 -0.24
N TYR A 95 13.71 -16.47 -0.54
CA TYR A 95 14.16 -16.08 -1.87
C TYR A 95 15.59 -15.53 -1.90
N ASN A 96 16.24 -15.41 -0.73
CA ASN A 96 17.60 -14.88 -0.60
C ASN A 96 17.74 -13.48 -1.24
N ILE A 97 16.70 -12.65 -1.06
CA ILE A 97 16.64 -11.27 -1.55
C ILE A 97 17.05 -10.34 -0.41
N LYS A 98 18.09 -9.54 -0.65
CA LYS A 98 18.55 -8.51 0.29
C LYS A 98 17.62 -7.31 0.26
N SER A 99 17.22 -6.79 1.41
CA SER A 99 16.32 -5.64 1.53
C SER A 99 17.07 -4.41 2.01
N PHE A 100 17.01 -3.33 1.22
CA PHE A 100 17.37 -1.99 1.65
C PHE A 100 16.10 -1.31 2.16
N MET A 101 16.15 -0.74 3.35
CA MET A 101 14.99 -0.22 4.06
C MET A 101 15.18 1.26 4.41
N LEU A 102 14.11 2.06 4.24
CA LEU A 102 14.07 3.46 4.64
C LEU A 102 12.90 3.73 5.56
N ASP A 103 13.13 4.34 6.73
CA ASP A 103 12.04 4.94 7.49
C ASP A 103 12.61 5.93 8.52
N LEU A 104 12.18 7.19 8.48
CA LEU A 104 12.62 8.19 9.46
C LEU A 104 11.90 8.05 10.82
N SER A 105 10.72 7.44 10.83
CA SER A 105 9.83 7.40 12.01
C SER A 105 10.26 6.37 13.05
N VAL A 106 11.10 5.39 12.67
CA VAL A 106 11.63 4.34 13.55
C VAL A 106 13.15 4.43 13.68
N ASP A 107 13.70 3.94 14.79
CA ASP A 107 15.15 3.95 15.02
C ASP A 107 15.88 2.80 14.31
N ASN A 108 15.20 1.68 14.10
CA ASN A 108 15.73 0.45 13.54
C ASN A 108 14.59 -0.41 12.95
N PRO A 109 14.90 -1.41 12.12
CA PRO A 109 13.91 -2.39 11.68
C PRO A 109 13.30 -3.15 12.87
N PRO A 110 12.02 -3.55 12.76
CA PRO A 110 11.31 -4.28 13.83
C PRO A 110 11.80 -5.72 14.03
N VAL A 111 12.60 -6.24 13.09
CA VAL A 111 13.19 -7.58 13.11
C VAL A 111 14.63 -7.50 12.63
N GLU A 112 15.53 -8.25 13.26
CA GLU A 112 16.93 -8.37 12.85
C GLU A 112 17.10 -9.42 11.74
N ASP A 113 17.86 -9.08 10.71
CA ASP A 113 18.24 -9.98 9.60
C ASP A 113 19.54 -9.48 8.96
N ASP A 114 20.49 -10.38 8.66
CA ASP A 114 21.77 -10.03 8.03
C ASP A 114 21.60 -9.52 6.60
N SER A 115 20.48 -9.85 5.95
CA SER A 115 20.10 -9.37 4.63
C SER A 115 19.34 -8.05 4.66
N PHE A 116 19.23 -7.39 5.82
CA PHE A 116 18.64 -6.05 5.93
C PHE A 116 19.71 -4.98 6.00
N GLU A 117 19.46 -3.88 5.30
CA GLU A 117 20.25 -2.67 5.38
C GLU A 117 19.33 -1.48 5.57
N PHE A 118 19.37 -0.89 6.76
CA PHE A 118 18.44 0.16 7.16
C PHE A 118 19.12 1.53 7.15
N LEU A 119 18.43 2.50 6.57
CA LEU A 119 18.81 3.90 6.61
C LEU A 119 17.64 4.74 7.16
N LYS A 120 17.90 5.46 8.25
CA LYS A 120 16.91 6.31 8.92
C LYS A 120 16.68 7.63 8.18
N LYS A 121 15.99 7.56 7.03
CA LYS A 121 15.60 8.69 6.18
C LYS A 121 14.25 8.40 5.53
N ASN A 122 13.59 9.45 5.03
CA ASN A 122 12.42 9.35 4.16
C ASN A 122 12.83 9.33 2.68
N LEU A 123 12.09 8.56 1.88
CA LEU A 123 12.17 8.66 0.42
C LEU A 123 11.51 9.97 -0.04
N ASN A 124 12.21 10.76 -0.85
CA ASN A 124 11.71 12.05 -1.33
C ASN A 124 12.26 12.40 -2.72
N VAL A 125 11.83 13.53 -3.30
CA VAL A 125 12.33 14.04 -4.59
C VAL A 125 13.54 14.97 -4.44
N TYR A 126 14.06 15.12 -3.23
CA TYR A 126 15.23 15.93 -2.91
C TYR A 126 16.00 15.32 -1.74
N ASN A 127 17.28 15.65 -1.67
CA ASN A 127 18.16 15.20 -0.59
C ASN A 127 18.31 16.26 0.50
N ASN A 128 18.29 15.81 1.75
CA ASN A 128 18.77 16.60 2.90
C ASN A 128 19.17 15.65 4.04
N LYS A 129 19.26 16.18 5.27
CA LYS A 129 19.61 15.39 6.46
C LYS A 129 18.65 14.22 6.70
N GLU A 130 17.36 14.43 6.45
CA GLU A 130 16.27 13.49 6.78
C GLU A 130 15.69 12.79 5.55
N ASN A 131 16.03 13.23 4.35
CA ASN A 131 15.45 12.76 3.09
C ASN A 131 16.53 12.30 2.12
N ILE A 132 16.19 11.29 1.31
CA ILE A 132 17.03 10.77 0.23
C ILE A 132 16.18 10.52 -1.02
N THR A 133 16.73 10.75 -2.21
CA THR A 133 16.10 10.37 -3.48
C THR A 133 16.26 8.88 -3.74
N PHE A 134 15.39 8.31 -4.58
CA PHE A 134 15.53 6.89 -4.95
C PHE A 134 16.86 6.67 -5.68
N GLU A 135 17.24 7.60 -6.55
CA GLU A 135 18.47 7.53 -7.33
C GLU A 135 19.71 7.49 -6.43
N ASP A 136 19.82 8.41 -5.47
CA ASP A 136 20.97 8.46 -4.58
C ASP A 136 20.99 7.25 -3.65
N TRP A 137 19.84 6.86 -3.11
CA TRP A 137 19.72 5.66 -2.28
C TRP A 137 20.13 4.39 -3.02
N PHE A 138 19.66 4.23 -4.26
CA PHE A 138 20.03 3.12 -5.12
C PHE A 138 21.54 3.09 -5.39
N MET A 139 22.12 4.24 -5.72
CA MET A 139 23.54 4.37 -6.03
C MET A 139 24.42 4.08 -4.81
N GLU A 140 24.01 4.51 -3.61
CA GLU A 140 24.67 4.17 -2.34
C GLU A 140 24.59 2.67 -2.04
N ALA A 141 23.42 2.06 -2.25
CA ALA A 141 23.13 0.67 -1.91
C ALA A 141 23.82 -0.36 -2.83
N VAL A 142 23.80 -0.14 -4.16
CA VAL A 142 24.25 -1.15 -5.14
C VAL A 142 25.37 -0.68 -6.08
N GLY A 143 25.67 0.63 -6.10
CA GLY A 143 26.69 1.23 -6.96
C GLY A 143 26.33 1.31 -8.46
N GLN A 144 27.24 1.83 -9.28
CA GLN A 144 27.11 1.93 -10.75
C GLN A 144 27.24 0.57 -11.47
N LYS A 145 26.49 -0.44 -11.08
CA LYS A 145 26.31 -1.63 -11.92
C LYS A 145 25.07 -1.44 -12.76
N VAL A 146 25.16 -1.76 -14.06
CA VAL A 146 24.03 -1.70 -15.00
C VAL A 146 22.93 -2.63 -14.48
N VAL A 147 21.94 -2.06 -13.79
CA VAL A 147 20.76 -2.79 -13.34
C VAL A 147 19.67 -2.59 -14.38
N LYS A 148 19.12 -3.70 -14.87
CA LYS A 148 17.86 -3.66 -15.61
C LYS A 148 16.76 -3.30 -14.63
N LEU A 149 16.35 -2.04 -14.64
CA LEU A 149 15.12 -1.60 -14.00
C LEU A 149 13.95 -2.03 -14.89
N TYR A 150 13.13 -2.96 -14.40
CA TYR A 150 11.89 -3.32 -15.08
C TYR A 150 10.81 -2.33 -14.67
N TYR A 151 10.60 -1.29 -15.48
CA TYR A 151 9.38 -0.49 -15.44
C TYR A 151 8.59 -0.77 -16.72
N LYS A 152 7.44 -1.44 -16.58
CA LYS A 152 6.45 -1.55 -17.67
C LYS A 152 5.12 -1.01 -17.14
N TRP A 153 4.85 0.25 -17.43
CA TRP A 153 3.50 0.81 -17.35
C TRP A 153 2.83 0.55 -18.69
N THR A 154 1.77 -0.27 -18.69
CA THR A 154 0.80 -0.36 -19.78
C THR A 154 -0.54 0.13 -19.28
#